data_AF-A0A969L3B5-F1
#
_entry.id   AF-A0A969L3B5-F1
#
_cell.length_a   1.000
_cell.length_b   1.000
_cell.length_c   1.000
_cell.angle_alpha   90.00
_cell.angle_beta   90.00
_cell.angle_gamma   90.00
#
_symmetry.space_group_name_H-M   'P 1'
#
loop_
_entity.id
_entity.type
_entity.pdbx_description
1 polymer ?
#
loop_
_entity_poly.entity_id
_entity_poly.type
_entity_poly.pdbx_seq_one_letter_code
_entity_poly.pdbx_strand_id
1 'polypeptide(L)'
;MSVKVESLAPTSGQLSINIQLSATVNVTAFSARQKVTGFVADEISTQMHAAEPTLIVGERICWRVPVILSMPPSGDRGEVGTIDVDVETGQLQITPTLVQEIERRAEYLALHSA
;
A
#
# COMPACT_ATOMS: atom_id res chain seq x y z
N MET A 1 -7.54 9.78 -11.64
CA MET A 1 -7.17 10.75 -12.68
C MET A 1 -5.67 10.55 -12.91
N SER A 2 -5.27 9.95 -14.03
CA SER A 2 -3.86 9.70 -14.35
C SER A 2 -3.33 10.82 -15.25
N VAL A 3 -2.23 11.46 -14.84
CA VAL A 3 -1.42 12.29 -15.75
C VAL A 3 -0.24 11.44 -16.17
N LYS A 4 -0.35 10.81 -17.33
CA LYS A 4 0.74 10.04 -17.94
C LYS A 4 1.43 10.92 -18.97
N VAL A 5 2.71 11.20 -18.75
CA VAL A 5 3.55 11.91 -19.73
C VAL A 5 4.48 10.88 -20.34
N GLU A 6 4.03 10.23 -21.41
CA GLU A 6 4.68 9.02 -21.95
C GLU A 6 5.93 9.30 -22.80
N SER A 7 6.15 10.54 -23.24
CA SER A 7 7.37 10.89 -23.97
C SER A 7 7.64 12.39 -23.88
N LEU A 8 8.70 12.75 -23.17
CA LEU A 8 9.33 14.06 -23.32
C LEU A 8 10.70 13.79 -23.94
N ALA A 9 10.76 13.88 -25.27
CA ALA A 9 12.02 13.95 -26.00
C ALA A 9 12.22 15.38 -26.54
N PRO A 10 12.39 16.40 -25.68
CA PRO A 10 12.76 17.73 -26.18
C PRO A 10 14.20 17.65 -26.72
N THR A 11 14.36 17.70 -28.04
CA THR A 11 15.67 17.62 -28.71
C THR A 11 16.54 18.87 -28.46
N SER A 12 15.93 19.99 -28.07
CA SER A 12 16.59 21.20 -27.53
C SER A 12 15.54 22.19 -27.01
N GLY A 13 15.87 23.02 -26.01
CA GLY A 13 15.00 24.11 -25.53
C GLY A 13 14.63 24.01 -24.05
N GLN A 14 13.84 24.96 -23.54
CA GLN A 14 13.35 24.96 -22.15
C GLN A 14 11.97 24.29 -22.08
N LEU A 15 11.87 23.25 -21.26
CA LEU A 15 10.61 22.59 -20.93
C LEU A 15 10.22 22.94 -19.50
N SER A 16 9.02 23.52 -19.33
CA SER A 16 8.44 23.82 -18.02
C SER A 16 7.12 23.06 -17.86
N ILE A 17 7.02 22.21 -16.84
CA ILE A 17 5.81 21.42 -16.55
C ILE A 17 5.35 21.76 -15.14
N ASN A 18 4.10 22.21 -15.02
CA ASN A 18 3.44 22.44 -13.74
C ASN A 18 2.32 21.41 -13.59
N ILE A 19 2.43 20.54 -12.58
CA ILE A 19 1.40 19.55 -12.26
C ILE A 19 0.74 20.00 -10.97
N GLN A 20 -0.54 20.37 -11.06
CA GLN A 20 -1.38 20.63 -9.90
C GLN A 20 -2.42 19.52 -9.82
N LEU A 21 -2.46 18.84 -8.67
CA LEU A 21 -3.37 17.74 -8.43
C LEU A 21 -4.19 18.05 -7.18
N SER A 22 -5.50 17.93 -7.30
CA SER A 22 -6.45 18.17 -6.22
C SER A 22 -7.36 16.96 -6.09
N ALA A 23 -7.52 16.46 -4.87
CA ALA A 23 -8.48 15.43 -4.54
C ALA A 23 -9.00 15.61 -3.13
N THR A 24 -10.18 15.06 -2.88
CA THR A 24 -10.79 15.12 -1.56
C THR A 24 -10.30 13.92 -0.75
N VAL A 25 -9.57 14.18 0.34
CA VAL A 25 -9.12 13.11 1.24
C VAL A 25 -10.21 12.86 2.28
N ASN A 26 -11.05 11.87 2.04
CA ASN A 26 -12.10 11.45 2.99
C ASN A 26 -11.58 10.41 3.99
N VAL A 27 -10.57 9.66 3.61
CA VAL A 27 -9.95 8.62 4.42
C VAL A 27 -8.60 9.11 4.89
N THR A 28 -8.42 9.17 6.21
CA THR A 28 -7.13 9.52 6.81
C THR A 28 -6.17 8.33 6.76
N ALA A 29 -4.87 8.59 6.91
CA ALA A 29 -3.87 7.53 7.06
C ALA A 29 -4.25 6.57 8.21
N PHE A 30 -4.67 7.11 9.36
CA PHE A 30 -5.12 6.30 10.49
C PHE A 30 -6.29 5.36 10.11
N SER A 31 -7.33 5.88 9.48
CA SER A 31 -8.48 5.06 9.06
C SER A 31 -8.11 4.02 8.01
N ALA A 32 -7.20 4.35 7.08
CA ALA A 32 -6.68 3.40 6.10
C ALA A 32 -5.92 2.25 6.78
N ARG A 33 -5.03 2.57 7.73
CA ARG A 33 -4.29 1.60 8.53
C ARG A 33 -5.24 0.69 9.32
N GLN A 34 -6.26 1.24 9.98
CA GLN A 34 -7.25 0.45 10.71
C GLN A 34 -8.01 -0.52 9.80
N LYS A 35 -8.44 -0.07 8.61
CA LYS A 35 -9.11 -0.93 7.63
C LYS A 35 -8.23 -2.09 7.18
N VAL A 36 -6.96 -1.82 6.91
CA VAL A 36 -6.02 -2.86 6.49
C VAL A 36 -5.73 -3.83 7.63
N THR A 37 -5.50 -3.35 8.87
CA THR A 37 -5.33 -4.21 10.04
C THR A 37 -6.54 -5.13 10.24
N GLY A 38 -7.76 -4.61 10.14
CA GLY A 38 -8.97 -5.43 10.27
C GLY A 38 -9.04 -6.50 9.18
N PHE A 39 -8.88 -6.11 7.91
CA PHE A 39 -8.90 -7.06 6.79
C PHE A 39 -7.87 -8.18 6.93
N VAL A 40 -6.60 -7.85 7.23
CA VAL A 40 -5.56 -8.89 7.32
C VAL A 40 -5.78 -9.82 8.52
N ALA A 41 -6.30 -9.29 9.64
CA ALA A 41 -6.59 -10.11 10.82
C ALA A 41 -7.77 -11.07 10.58
N ASP A 42 -8.80 -10.61 9.87
CA ASP A 42 -10.03 -11.38 9.62
C ASP A 42 -9.87 -12.39 8.48
N GLU A 43 -9.15 -12.02 7.40
CA GLU A 43 -9.13 -12.78 6.14
C GLU A 43 -7.81 -13.49 5.85
N ILE A 44 -6.71 -13.14 6.53
CA ILE A 44 -5.38 -13.73 6.26
C ILE A 44 -4.80 -14.39 7.52
N SER A 45 -4.47 -13.60 8.53
CA SER A 45 -3.85 -14.10 9.77
C SER A 45 -3.88 -13.07 10.88
N THR A 46 -4.12 -13.54 12.12
CA THR A 46 -4.03 -12.73 13.35
C THR A 46 -2.60 -12.34 13.73
N GLN A 47 -1.60 -12.89 13.04
CA GLN A 47 -0.18 -12.54 13.16
C GLN A 47 0.24 -11.41 12.21
N MET A 48 -0.71 -10.74 11.56
CA MET A 48 -0.44 -9.63 10.68
C MET A 48 -1.10 -8.35 11.16
N HIS A 49 -0.44 -7.23 10.90
CA HIS A 49 -1.01 -5.92 11.17
C HIS A 49 -0.49 -4.88 10.17
N ALA A 50 -1.21 -3.76 10.05
CA ALA A 50 -0.81 -2.67 9.19
C ALA A 50 0.18 -1.71 9.86
N ALA A 51 1.22 -1.32 9.13
CA ALA A 51 2.16 -0.27 9.51
C ALA A 51 1.71 1.12 9.00
N GLU A 52 2.58 2.11 9.13
CA GLU A 52 2.27 3.50 8.78
C GLU A 52 2.04 3.68 7.27
N PRO A 53 0.90 4.24 6.85
CA PRO A 53 0.62 4.45 5.44
C PRO A 53 1.43 5.57 4.80
N THR A 54 1.66 5.44 3.50
CA THR A 54 2.23 6.51 2.66
C THR A 54 1.24 6.93 1.60
N LEU A 55 1.14 8.23 1.33
CA LEU A 55 0.27 8.74 0.27
C LEU A 55 0.95 8.54 -1.09
N ILE A 56 0.31 7.77 -1.96
CA ILE A 56 0.77 7.54 -3.33
C ILE A 56 -0.09 8.38 -4.27
N VAL A 57 0.58 9.20 -5.08
CA VAL A 57 -0.04 9.99 -6.14
C VAL A 57 0.37 9.39 -7.48
N GLY A 58 -0.51 8.57 -8.05
CA GLY A 58 -0.30 7.91 -9.35
C GLY A 58 -1.54 8.01 -10.22
N GLU A 59 -1.93 6.93 -10.90
CA GLU A 59 -3.19 6.88 -11.66
C GLU A 59 -4.43 7.08 -10.78
N ARG A 60 -4.29 6.65 -9.52
CA ARG A 60 -5.21 6.89 -8.40
C ARG A 60 -4.40 7.44 -7.24
N ILE A 61 -5.07 8.21 -6.39
CA ILE A 61 -4.51 8.68 -5.14
C ILE A 61 -4.95 7.69 -4.07
N CYS A 62 -3.99 7.04 -3.43
CA CYS A 62 -4.26 6.01 -2.44
C CYS A 62 -3.30 6.12 -1.25
N TRP A 63 -3.74 5.62 -0.10
CA TRP A 63 -2.86 5.25 0.98
C TRP A 63 -2.28 3.88 0.68
N ARG A 64 -0.97 3.79 0.49
CA ARG A 64 -0.26 2.51 0.48
C ARG A 64 0.07 2.11 1.90
N VAL A 65 -0.49 1.00 2.34
CA VAL A 65 -0.37 0.52 3.72
C VAL A 65 0.46 -0.76 3.75
N PRO A 66 1.65 -0.75 4.36
CA PRO A 66 2.44 -1.97 4.53
C PRO A 66 1.77 -2.94 5.51
N VAL A 67 1.86 -4.24 5.20
CA VAL A 67 1.41 -5.35 6.04
C VAL A 67 2.63 -6.01 6.64
N ILE A 68 2.69 -6.06 7.97
CA ILE A 68 3.81 -6.61 8.73
C ILE A 68 3.39 -7.95 9.34
N LEU A 69 4.23 -8.97 9.14
CA LEU A 69 4.14 -10.21 9.91
C LEU A 69 4.78 -9.97 11.28
N SER A 70 4.07 -10.31 12.36
CA SER A 70 4.57 -10.29 13.72
C SER A 70 4.37 -11.66 14.38
N MET A 71 5.41 -12.17 15.02
CA MET A 71 5.39 -13.48 15.68
C MET A 71 5.75 -13.34 17.16
N PRO A 72 4.90 -13.81 18.08
CA PRO A 72 5.28 -13.92 19.49
C PRO A 72 6.40 -14.98 19.69
N PRO A 73 7.35 -14.76 20.62
CA PRO A 73 7.59 -13.54 21.40
C PRO A 73 8.47 -12.50 20.68
N SER A 74 8.97 -12.82 19.48
CA SER A 74 9.95 -12.03 18.71
C SER A 74 9.47 -10.65 18.21
N GLY A 75 8.16 -10.39 18.21
CA GLY A 75 7.59 -9.17 17.64
C GLY A 75 7.62 -9.18 16.11
N ASP A 76 7.80 -8.01 15.51
CA ASP A 76 7.72 -7.83 14.05
C ASP A 76 8.87 -8.54 13.33
N ARG A 77 8.52 -9.33 12.31
CA ARG A 77 9.45 -10.07 11.47
C ARG A 77 9.74 -9.36 10.16
N GLY A 78 8.81 -8.55 9.66
CA GLY A 78 9.01 -7.72 8.48
C GLY A 78 7.77 -7.56 7.61
N GLU A 79 7.92 -6.78 6.55
CA GLU A 79 6.86 -6.53 5.58
C GLU A 79 6.63 -7.75 4.67
N VAL A 80 5.37 -8.18 4.58
CA VAL A 80 4.91 -9.27 3.71
C VAL A 80 4.16 -8.77 2.49
N GLY A 81 3.83 -7.48 2.43
CA GLY A 81 3.23 -6.86 1.27
C GLY A 81 2.63 -5.50 1.60
N THR A 82 1.89 -4.95 0.65
CA THR A 82 1.22 -3.66 0.80
C THR A 82 -0.20 -3.74 0.27
N ILE A 83 -1.15 -3.09 0.94
CA ILE A 83 -2.53 -2.94 0.48
C ILE A 83 -2.80 -1.45 0.24
N ASP A 84 -3.25 -1.13 -0.96
CA ASP A 84 -3.60 0.24 -1.33
C ASP A 84 -5.07 0.52 -0.95
N VAL A 85 -5.32 1.67 -0.33
CA VAL A 85 -6.64 2.13 0.11
C VAL A 85 -6.97 3.43 -0.60
N ASP A 86 -8.07 3.44 -1.33
CA ASP A 86 -8.53 4.64 -2.05
C ASP A 86 -8.84 5.78 -1.06
N VAL A 87 -8.30 6.99 -1.29
CA VAL A 87 -8.41 8.11 -0.33
C VAL A 87 -9.81 8.74 -0.26
N GLU A 88 -10.64 8.52 -1.28
CA GLU A 88 -11.99 9.10 -1.38
C GLU A 88 -13.05 8.15 -0.84
N THR A 89 -12.94 6.86 -1.17
CA THR A 89 -13.94 5.83 -0.88
C THR A 89 -13.52 4.93 0.29
N GLY A 90 -12.21 4.80 0.52
CA GLY A 90 -11.65 3.85 1.46
C GLY A 90 -11.81 2.40 1.05
N GLN A 91 -12.00 2.14 -0.24
CA GLN A 91 -12.00 0.80 -0.80
C GLN A 91 -10.58 0.23 -0.76
N LEU A 92 -10.43 -0.95 -0.16
CA LEU A 92 -9.20 -1.73 -0.19
C LEU A 92 -9.03 -2.34 -1.58
N GLN A 93 -7.87 -2.14 -2.20
CA GLN A 93 -7.54 -2.72 -3.51
C GLN A 93 -6.97 -4.12 -3.30
N ILE A 94 -7.87 -5.09 -3.12
CA ILE A 94 -7.51 -6.49 -2.85
C ILE A 94 -7.81 -7.34 -4.07
N THR A 95 -6.90 -8.26 -4.37
CA THR A 95 -7.10 -9.32 -5.37
C THR A 95 -6.69 -10.66 -4.77
N PRO A 96 -7.22 -11.80 -5.25
CA PRO A 96 -6.78 -13.12 -4.78
C PRO A 96 -5.27 -13.33 -4.93
N THR A 97 -4.69 -12.84 -6.02
CA THR A 97 -3.24 -12.91 -6.26
C THR A 97 -2.43 -12.11 -5.24
N LEU A 98 -2.93 -10.94 -4.80
CA LEU A 98 -2.29 -10.15 -3.76
C LEU A 98 -2.27 -10.91 -2.43
N VAL A 99 -3.39 -11.52 -2.04
CA VAL A 99 -3.50 -12.30 -0.82
C VAL A 99 -2.52 -13.48 -0.84
N GLN A 100 -2.48 -14.23 -1.93
CA GLN A 100 -1.55 -15.35 -2.11
C GLN A 100 -0.08 -14.92 -2.00
N GLU A 101 0.28 -13.75 -2.55
CA GLU A 101 1.65 -13.25 -2.46
C GLU A 101 2.01 -12.82 -1.03
N ILE A 102 1.06 -12.24 -0.28
CA ILE A 102 1.23 -11.91 1.14
C ILE A 102 1.45 -13.19 1.96
N GLU A 103 0.62 -14.21 1.75
CA GLU A 103 0.74 -15.50 2.43
C GLU A 103 2.09 -16.17 2.13
N ARG A 104 2.46 -16.25 0.85
CA ARG A 104 3.73 -16.84 0.42
C ARG A 104 4.94 -16.12 1.04
N ARG A 105 4.90 -14.79 1.11
CA ARG A 105 5.97 -14.00 1.76
C ARG A 105 5.99 -14.21 3.27
N ALA A 106 4.82 -14.32 3.90
CA ALA A 106 4.73 -14.61 5.32
C ALA A 106 5.32 -15.97 5.67
N GLU A 107 5.01 -17.01 4.90
CA GLU A 107 5.61 -18.34 5.05
C GLU A 107 7.14 -18.29 4.90
N TYR A 108 7.62 -17.56 3.89
CA TYR A 108 9.06 -17.38 3.69
C TYR A 108 9.73 -16.72 4.91
N LEU A 109 9.17 -15.62 5.43
CA LEU A 109 9.71 -14.91 6.60
C LEU A 109 9.61 -15.72 7.90
N ALA A 110 8.55 -16.54 8.05
CA ALA A 110 8.40 -17.42 9.20
C ALA A 110 9.48 -18.51 9.26
N LEU A 111 9.93 -18.99 8.09
CA LEU A 111 10.91 -20.08 7.97
C LEU A 111 12.37 -19.60 7.95
N HIS A 112 12.63 -18.35 7.56
CA HIS A 112 14.00 -17.86 7.28
C HIS A 112 14.42 -16.69 8.16
N SER A 113 13.89 -16.58 9.37
CA SER A 113 14.23 -15.46 10.25
C SER A 113 15.72 -15.44 10.63
N ALA A 114 16.37 -14.29 10.39
CA ALA A 114 17.67 -13.92 10.95
C ALA A 114 17.60 -13.71 12.47
#